data_AF-A0A0N1DV91-F1
#
_entry.id   AF-A0A0N1DV91-F1
#
_cell.length_a   1.000
_cell.length_b   1.000
_cell.length_c   1.000
_cell.angle_alpha   90.00
_cell.angle_beta   90.00
_cell.angle_gamma   90.00
#
_symmetry.space_group_name_H-M   'P 1'
#
loop_
_entity.id
_entity.type
_entity.pdbx_description
1 polymer ?
#
loop_
_entity_poly.entity_id
_entity_poly.type
_entity_poly.pdbx_seq_one_letter_code
_entity_poly.pdbx_strand_id
1 'polypeptide(L)'
;MVAAKEYFTPRNQSEHKSLNHDFYLRSRDDYFGKPIYETDNFKDYQINKNKILRLRLLHPDKDEAILGVDLIYEHFDMEFEIVRFAHMQYKTWNNSVLYESASSNMRAQLLKMKDHICDSSFCDGHESSPSEYRFPYCSAFLRPTSKLQANNSKLVTSGYHVPLCQALKLLDKDGKLTKLSIKDKSIKGSIFEELFVSNIAGSRWISIDELEKFYEDKGIASNLNTIRIHAQEVDTYGEYDKIKD
;
A
#
# COMPACT_ATOMS: atom_id res chain seq x y z
N MET A 1 7.07 39.04 8.67
CA MET A 1 8.19 38.65 7.77
C MET A 1 8.85 37.30 8.11
N VAL A 2 8.67 36.74 9.31
CA VAL A 2 9.19 35.40 9.66
C VAL A 2 8.40 34.27 8.98
N ALA A 3 7.07 34.37 8.93
CA ALA A 3 6.18 33.38 8.30
C ALA A 3 6.39 33.17 6.78
N ALA A 4 6.92 34.19 6.08
CA ALA A 4 7.21 34.07 4.64
C ALA A 4 8.46 33.22 4.38
N LYS A 5 9.43 33.18 5.31
CA LYS A 5 10.63 32.33 5.16
C LYS A 5 10.36 30.85 5.42
N GLU A 6 9.35 30.50 6.20
CA GLU A 6 8.89 29.10 6.38
C GLU A 6 8.22 28.54 5.11
N TYR A 7 7.62 29.40 4.28
CA TYR A 7 7.07 28.97 2.98
C TYR A 7 8.15 28.67 1.92
N PHE A 8 9.38 29.17 2.13
CA PHE A 8 10.51 28.99 1.21
C PHE A 8 11.54 27.95 1.69
N THR A 9 11.31 27.28 2.81
CA THR A 9 12.02 26.00 3.03
C THR A 9 11.56 25.03 1.94
N PRO A 10 12.48 24.43 1.15
CA PRO A 10 12.09 23.44 0.18
C PRO A 10 11.37 22.32 0.93
N ARG A 11 10.04 22.23 0.77
CA ARG A 11 9.28 21.07 1.23
C ARG A 11 9.99 19.82 0.73
N ASN A 12 9.95 18.72 1.49
CA ASN A 12 10.45 17.40 1.10
C ASN A 12 9.70 16.88 -0.15
N GLN A 13 9.95 17.53 -1.28
CA GLN A 13 9.16 17.42 -2.48
C GLN A 13 9.31 16.04 -3.13
N SER A 14 10.33 15.25 -2.78
CA SER A 14 10.59 13.99 -3.46
C SER A 14 9.69 12.82 -3.04
N GLU A 15 9.37 12.70 -1.74
CA GLU A 15 8.55 11.58 -1.22
C GLU A 15 7.10 11.75 -1.67
N HIS A 16 6.50 12.88 -1.28
CA HIS A 16 5.16 13.27 -1.69
C HIS A 16 4.97 13.28 -3.22
N LYS A 17 6.00 13.66 -4.02
CA LYS A 17 5.90 13.57 -5.48
C LYS A 17 5.93 12.15 -6.00
N SER A 18 6.79 11.28 -5.46
CA SER A 18 6.85 9.88 -5.90
C SER A 18 5.55 9.16 -5.58
N LEU A 19 5.00 9.43 -4.40
CA LEU A 19 3.73 8.89 -3.95
C LEU A 19 2.57 9.42 -4.80
N ASN A 20 2.48 10.73 -5.02
CA ASN A 20 1.46 11.31 -5.90
C ASN A 20 1.54 10.78 -7.32
N HIS A 21 2.75 10.50 -7.83
CA HIS A 21 2.90 9.92 -9.15
C HIS A 21 2.35 8.49 -9.19
N ASP A 22 2.72 7.65 -8.23
CA ASP A 22 2.22 6.28 -8.16
C ASP A 22 0.71 6.21 -7.87
N PHE A 23 0.15 7.15 -7.11
CA PHE A 23 -1.26 7.16 -6.75
C PHE A 23 -2.13 7.85 -7.83
N TYR A 24 -1.80 9.08 -8.22
CA TYR A 24 -2.62 9.88 -9.13
C TYR A 24 -2.24 9.71 -10.61
N LEU A 25 -0.95 9.61 -10.94
CA LEU A 25 -0.48 9.72 -12.33
C LEU A 25 -0.25 8.38 -13.03
N ARG A 26 -0.06 7.30 -12.28
CA ARG A 26 0.13 5.96 -12.83
C ARG A 26 -1.21 5.37 -13.24
N SER A 27 -1.46 5.33 -14.55
CA SER A 27 -2.51 4.46 -15.08
C SER A 27 -2.17 3.00 -14.75
N ARG A 28 -3.18 2.29 -14.26
CA ARG A 28 -3.15 0.85 -14.05
C ARG A 28 -4.17 0.15 -14.94
N ASP A 29 -4.64 0.84 -15.99
CA ASP A 29 -5.69 0.34 -16.88
C ASP A 29 -5.31 -1.00 -17.52
N ASP A 30 -4.02 -1.17 -17.81
CA ASP A 30 -3.45 -2.42 -18.35
C ASP A 30 -3.60 -3.63 -17.41
N TYR A 31 -3.81 -3.41 -16.10
CA TYR A 31 -3.91 -4.45 -15.08
C TYR A 31 -5.28 -4.54 -14.42
N PHE A 32 -5.96 -3.40 -14.19
CA PHE A 32 -7.19 -3.31 -13.38
C PHE A 32 -8.33 -2.53 -14.06
N GLY A 33 -8.17 -2.09 -15.31
CA GLY A 33 -9.14 -1.22 -15.97
C GLY A 33 -9.21 0.18 -15.35
N LYS A 34 -10.23 0.96 -15.77
CA LYS A 34 -10.44 2.33 -15.27
C LYS A 34 -10.96 2.34 -13.83
N PRO A 35 -10.60 3.35 -13.02
CA PRO A 35 -11.15 3.47 -11.68
C PRO A 35 -12.66 3.65 -11.73
N ILE A 36 -13.37 2.95 -10.85
CA ILE A 36 -14.83 3.07 -10.66
C ILE A 36 -15.18 4.23 -9.74
N TYR A 37 -14.28 4.54 -8.80
CA TYR A 37 -14.42 5.66 -7.88
C TYR A 37 -13.04 6.25 -7.57
N GLU A 38 -12.98 7.58 -7.47
CA GLU A 38 -11.75 8.31 -7.19
C GLU A 38 -12.06 9.49 -6.26
N THR A 39 -11.31 9.56 -5.17
CA THR A 39 -11.24 10.70 -4.25
C THR A 39 -9.80 11.08 -4.02
N ASP A 40 -9.58 12.15 -3.25
CA ASP A 40 -8.23 12.53 -2.83
C ASP A 40 -7.56 11.45 -1.95
N ASN A 41 -8.35 10.62 -1.24
CA ASN A 41 -7.84 9.68 -0.23
C ASN A 41 -7.85 8.22 -0.69
N PHE A 42 -8.65 7.85 -1.68
CA PHE A 42 -8.66 6.49 -2.22
C PHE A 42 -9.13 6.41 -3.68
N LYS A 43 -8.68 5.36 -4.36
CA LYS A 43 -9.07 4.97 -5.72
C LYS A 43 -9.50 3.52 -5.74
N ASP A 44 -10.67 3.26 -6.31
CA ASP A 44 -11.23 1.92 -6.43
C ASP A 44 -11.20 1.46 -7.88
N TYR A 45 -10.77 0.22 -8.10
CA TYR A 45 -10.67 -0.43 -9.40
C TYR A 45 -11.45 -1.75 -9.37
N GLN A 46 -12.30 -1.97 -10.36
CA GLN A 46 -13.00 -3.24 -10.50
C GLN A 46 -12.07 -4.26 -11.16
N ILE A 47 -11.72 -5.34 -10.44
CA ILE A 47 -10.92 -6.43 -11.03
C ILE A 47 -11.83 -7.36 -11.85
N ASN A 48 -12.95 -7.77 -11.25
CA ASN A 48 -14.01 -8.56 -11.89
C ASN A 48 -15.33 -8.32 -11.12
N LYS A 49 -16.44 -8.97 -11.50
CA LYS A 49 -17.77 -8.72 -10.90
C LYS A 49 -17.79 -8.61 -9.37
N ASN A 50 -17.04 -9.48 -8.67
CA ASN A 50 -17.09 -9.57 -7.20
C ASN A 50 -15.83 -9.07 -6.51
N LYS A 51 -14.82 -8.60 -7.27
CA LYS A 51 -13.51 -8.23 -6.73
C LYS A 51 -13.14 -6.78 -7.01
N ILE A 52 -12.73 -6.08 -5.96
CA ILE A 52 -12.38 -4.67 -5.99
C ILE A 52 -10.97 -4.49 -5.42
N LEU A 53 -10.14 -3.72 -6.11
CA LEU A 53 -8.87 -3.22 -5.58
C LEU A 53 -9.06 -1.76 -5.15
N ARG A 54 -8.84 -1.46 -3.89
CA ARG A 54 -8.71 -0.10 -3.39
C ARG A 54 -7.24 0.23 -3.14
N LEU A 55 -6.83 1.40 -3.64
CA LEU A 55 -5.61 2.06 -3.22
C LEU A 55 -6.02 3.17 -2.27
N ARG A 56 -5.48 3.17 -1.05
CA ARG A 56 -5.75 4.19 -0.04
C ARG A 56 -4.49 4.98 0.26
N LEU A 57 -4.55 6.29 0.06
CA LEU A 57 -3.50 7.24 0.37
C LEU A 57 -3.71 7.76 1.79
N LEU A 58 -2.67 7.66 2.63
CA LEU A 58 -2.69 8.18 4.01
C LEU A 58 -1.77 9.40 4.19
N HIS A 59 -1.05 9.81 3.15
CA HIS A 59 -0.07 10.89 3.20
C HIS A 59 -0.53 12.14 2.44
N PRO A 60 -0.25 13.36 2.95
CA PRO A 60 0.16 13.66 4.32
C PRO A 60 -1.08 13.79 5.21
N ASP A 61 -1.34 12.82 6.08
CA ASP A 61 -2.50 12.87 6.97
C ASP A 61 -2.19 12.35 8.38
N LYS A 62 -3.09 12.61 9.31
CA LYS A 62 -3.08 12.10 10.69
C LYS A 62 -2.96 10.57 10.70
N ASP A 63 -3.55 9.90 9.72
CA ASP A 63 -3.56 8.45 9.61
C ASP A 63 -2.17 7.87 9.30
N GLU A 64 -1.34 8.55 8.49
CA GLU A 64 0.09 8.20 8.31
C GLU A 64 0.83 8.27 9.65
N ALA A 65 0.58 9.32 10.45
CA ALA A 65 1.22 9.45 11.75
C ALA A 65 0.82 8.33 12.72
N ILE A 66 -0.38 7.77 12.57
CA ILE A 66 -0.88 6.65 13.39
C ILE A 66 -0.27 5.32 12.92
N LEU A 67 -0.44 4.97 11.64
CA LEU A 67 -0.02 3.66 11.11
C LEU A 67 1.47 3.58 10.74
N GLY A 68 2.09 4.72 10.45
CA GLY A 68 3.42 4.77 9.83
C GLY A 68 3.42 4.26 8.39
N VAL A 69 2.34 4.53 7.65
CA VAL A 69 2.10 4.02 6.29
C VAL A 69 1.65 5.15 5.38
N ASP A 70 2.18 5.19 4.16
CA ASP A 70 1.82 6.20 3.15
C ASP A 70 0.72 5.71 2.19
N LEU A 71 0.75 4.43 1.80
CA LEU A 71 -0.17 3.83 0.83
C LEU A 71 -0.58 2.42 1.26
N ILE A 72 -1.86 2.10 1.11
CA ILE A 72 -2.40 0.76 1.38
C ILE A 72 -3.02 0.22 0.09
N TYR A 73 -2.65 -1.00 -0.27
CA TYR A 73 -3.37 -1.82 -1.25
C TYR A 73 -4.37 -2.68 -0.49
N GLU A 74 -5.64 -2.64 -0.86
CA GLU A 74 -6.71 -3.44 -0.27
C GLU A 74 -7.44 -4.18 -1.39
N HIS A 75 -7.47 -5.51 -1.35
CA HIS A 75 -8.17 -6.33 -2.35
C HIS A 75 -9.33 -7.04 -1.67
N PHE A 76 -10.54 -6.62 -2.05
CA PHE A 76 -11.80 -7.10 -1.53
C PHE A 76 -12.36 -8.20 -2.42
N ASP A 77 -12.85 -9.25 -1.79
CA ASP A 77 -13.67 -10.28 -2.39
C ASP A 77 -15.07 -10.18 -1.77
N MET A 78 -15.97 -9.53 -2.49
CA MET A 78 -17.31 -9.18 -2.00
C MET A 78 -18.24 -10.37 -1.94
N GLU A 79 -17.94 -11.46 -2.67
CA GLU A 79 -18.72 -12.70 -2.61
C GLU A 79 -18.55 -13.40 -1.26
N PHE A 80 -17.35 -13.32 -0.68
CA PHE A 80 -17.02 -13.96 0.60
C PHE A 80 -16.88 -12.96 1.75
N GLU A 81 -17.09 -11.66 1.50
CA GLU A 81 -16.90 -10.56 2.46
C GLU A 81 -15.53 -10.59 3.16
N ILE A 82 -14.49 -10.92 2.39
CA ILE A 82 -13.11 -10.97 2.87
C ILE A 82 -12.24 -9.95 2.14
N VAL A 83 -11.13 -9.60 2.78
CA VAL A 83 -10.16 -8.64 2.29
C VAL A 83 -8.74 -9.09 2.61
N ARG A 84 -7.82 -8.71 1.74
CA ARG A 84 -6.37 -8.81 1.96
C ARG A 84 -5.73 -7.45 1.71
N PHE A 85 -4.61 -7.17 2.34
CA PHE A 85 -3.96 -5.88 2.20
C PHE A 85 -2.44 -5.95 2.15
N ALA A 86 -1.84 -4.86 1.67
CA ALA A 86 -0.41 -4.60 1.79
C ALA A 86 -0.17 -3.11 2.07
N HIS A 87 0.55 -2.82 3.15
CA HIS A 87 0.90 -1.47 3.58
C HIS A 87 2.30 -1.10 3.10
N MET A 88 2.43 0.12 2.60
CA MET A 88 3.64 0.64 1.99
C MET A 88 4.07 1.93 2.69
N GLN A 89 5.29 1.94 3.24
CA GLN A 89 5.94 3.19 3.62
C GLN A 89 6.93 3.59 2.53
N TYR A 90 6.74 4.75 1.94
CA TYR A 90 7.62 5.36 0.96
C TYR A 90 8.75 6.10 1.64
N LYS A 91 9.95 5.94 1.09
CA LYS A 91 11.11 6.76 1.44
C LYS A 91 11.94 7.08 0.22
N THR A 92 12.51 8.27 0.18
CA THR A 92 13.34 8.69 -0.96
C THR A 92 14.81 8.30 -0.77
N TRP A 93 15.45 7.76 -1.81
CA TRP A 93 16.90 7.58 -1.85
C TRP A 93 17.68 8.91 -1.76
N ASN A 94 18.76 8.92 -0.99
CA ASN A 94 19.81 9.94 -1.05
C ASN A 94 21.08 9.33 -1.66
N ASN A 95 21.39 9.65 -2.92
CA ASN A 95 22.54 9.08 -3.65
C ASN A 95 22.59 7.54 -3.62
N SER A 96 21.44 6.88 -3.83
CA SER A 96 21.28 5.41 -3.78
C SER A 96 21.47 4.76 -2.40
N VAL A 97 21.50 5.56 -1.35
CA VAL A 97 21.54 5.12 0.05
C VAL A 97 20.37 5.74 0.82
N LEU A 98 19.77 4.98 1.71
CA LEU A 98 18.76 5.45 2.65
C LEU A 98 19.35 5.28 4.05
N TYR A 99 19.80 6.38 4.64
CA TYR A 99 20.31 6.35 6.01
C TYR A 99 19.16 6.49 6.99
N GLU A 100 19.19 5.72 8.06
CA GLU A 100 18.20 5.86 9.14
C GLU A 100 18.24 7.26 9.75
N SER A 101 19.44 7.79 9.94
CA SER A 101 19.67 9.14 10.47
C SER A 101 19.19 10.27 9.54
N ALA A 102 18.93 10.00 8.27
CA ALA A 102 18.48 11.02 7.32
C ALA A 102 16.99 11.37 7.46
N SER A 103 16.20 10.52 8.14
CA SER A 103 14.79 10.74 8.40
C SER A 103 14.49 10.44 9.87
N SER A 104 14.31 11.49 10.66
CA SER A 104 14.13 11.40 12.12
C SER A 104 12.95 10.53 12.57
N ASN A 105 12.00 10.26 11.67
CA ASN A 105 10.80 9.47 11.94
C ASN A 105 10.74 8.10 11.23
N MET A 106 11.67 7.78 10.32
CA MET A 106 11.58 6.55 9.52
C MET A 106 11.53 5.31 10.40
N ARG A 107 12.45 5.17 11.36
CA ARG A 107 12.47 4.01 12.25
C ARG A 107 11.19 3.88 13.06
N ALA A 108 10.70 5.00 13.60
CA ALA A 108 9.46 5.02 14.37
C ALA A 108 8.25 4.58 13.51
N GLN A 109 8.17 5.02 12.26
CA GLN A 109 7.12 4.58 11.32
C GLN A 109 7.23 3.07 11.03
N LEU A 110 8.44 2.57 10.74
CA LEU A 110 8.65 1.14 10.48
C LEU A 110 8.34 0.27 11.70
N LEU A 111 8.62 0.75 12.92
CA LEU A 111 8.26 0.04 14.15
C LEU A 111 6.74 0.04 14.40
N LYS A 112 6.03 1.13 14.08
CA LYS A 112 4.55 1.16 14.11
C LYS A 112 3.95 0.17 13.13
N MET A 113 4.46 0.13 11.90
CA MET A 113 4.05 -0.89 10.93
C MET A 113 4.30 -2.31 11.46
N LYS A 114 5.45 -2.55 12.09
CA LYS A 114 5.77 -3.86 12.65
C LYS A 114 4.76 -4.25 13.73
N ASP A 115 4.52 -3.36 14.67
CA ASP A 115 3.58 -3.56 15.78
C ASP A 115 2.16 -3.82 15.26
N HIS A 116 1.65 -2.95 14.38
CA HIS A 116 0.28 -3.04 13.92
C HIS A 116 0.03 -4.17 12.92
N ILE A 117 1.04 -4.58 12.16
CA ILE A 117 0.86 -5.48 11.01
C ILE A 117 1.55 -6.83 11.25
N CYS A 118 2.87 -6.82 11.46
CA CYS A 118 3.65 -8.05 11.57
C CYS A 118 3.39 -8.78 12.88
N ASP A 119 3.37 -8.05 13.99
CA ASP A 119 3.17 -8.62 15.34
C ASP A 119 1.69 -9.00 15.58
N SER A 120 0.78 -8.50 14.74
CA SER A 120 -0.65 -8.85 14.69
C SER A 120 -0.94 -10.07 13.79
N SER A 121 0.07 -10.84 13.39
CA SER A 121 -0.09 -12.07 12.61
C SER A 121 -0.74 -11.91 11.22
N PHE A 122 -0.77 -10.70 10.64
CA PHE A 122 -1.30 -10.50 9.28
C PHE A 122 -0.33 -11.01 8.20
N CYS A 123 0.95 -11.14 8.53
CA CYS A 123 1.96 -11.77 7.71
C CYS A 123 1.99 -13.30 7.86
N ASP A 124 1.13 -13.88 8.70
CA ASP A 124 1.13 -15.33 8.92
C ASP A 124 0.35 -16.06 7.84
N GLY A 125 0.75 -17.32 7.61
CA GLY A 125 0.09 -18.18 6.66
C GLY A 125 -1.30 -18.63 7.09
N HIS A 126 -2.10 -19.08 6.14
CA HIS A 126 -3.35 -19.76 6.48
C HIS A 126 -3.00 -21.10 7.14
N GLU A 127 -3.49 -21.36 8.35
CA GLU A 127 -3.16 -22.57 9.13
C GLU A 127 -3.53 -23.88 8.41
N SER A 128 -4.46 -23.82 7.45
CA SER A 128 -5.11 -25.00 6.86
C SER A 128 -4.36 -25.72 5.74
N SER A 129 -3.12 -25.34 5.41
CA SER A 129 -2.30 -26.13 4.48
C SER A 129 -0.81 -25.94 4.74
N PRO A 130 -0.10 -26.96 5.27
CA PRO A 130 1.35 -26.98 5.26
C PRO A 130 1.82 -27.25 3.83
N SER A 131 1.72 -26.25 2.96
CA SER A 131 2.31 -26.34 1.62
C SER A 131 3.84 -26.38 1.74
N GLU A 132 4.50 -27.32 1.05
CA GLU A 132 5.97 -27.47 1.05
C GLU A 132 6.72 -26.21 0.58
N TYR A 133 6.08 -25.37 -0.23
CA TYR A 133 6.60 -24.09 -0.66
C TYR A 133 5.49 -23.04 -0.73
N ARG A 134 5.71 -21.91 -0.05
CA ARG A 134 4.88 -20.72 -0.20
C ARG A 134 5.75 -19.48 -0.21
N PHE A 135 5.45 -18.57 -1.13
CA PHE A 135 6.01 -17.23 -1.09
C PHE A 135 5.59 -16.55 0.23
N PRO A 136 6.51 -15.92 0.99
CA PRO A 136 6.20 -15.40 2.31
C PRO A 136 5.09 -14.34 2.24
N TYR A 137 4.05 -14.52 3.06
CA TYR A 137 3.04 -13.50 3.27
C TYR A 137 3.70 -12.30 3.94
N CYS A 138 3.87 -11.24 3.19
CA CYS A 138 4.35 -9.99 3.72
C CYS A 138 3.28 -8.95 3.41
N SER A 139 2.71 -8.36 4.45
CA SER A 139 1.69 -7.31 4.36
C SER A 139 2.24 -5.92 4.67
N ALA A 140 3.54 -5.79 4.93
CA ALA A 140 4.20 -4.54 5.25
C ALA A 140 5.51 -4.39 4.49
N PHE A 141 5.67 -3.30 3.73
CA PHE A 141 6.88 -3.05 2.95
C PHE A 141 7.37 -1.62 3.10
N LEU A 142 8.69 -1.49 3.11
CA LEU A 142 9.36 -0.23 2.82
C LEU A 142 9.54 -0.15 1.29
N ARG A 143 9.19 1.00 0.71
CA ARG A 143 9.35 1.30 -0.71
C ARG A 143 10.34 2.45 -0.91
N PRO A 144 11.64 2.16 -1.08
CA PRO A 144 12.61 3.16 -1.44
C PRO A 144 12.44 3.62 -2.89
N THR A 145 12.04 4.87 -3.11
CA THR A 145 11.84 5.47 -4.43
C THR A 145 12.95 6.46 -4.76
N SER A 146 13.27 6.58 -6.05
CA SER A 146 14.21 7.60 -6.51
C SER A 146 13.47 8.94 -6.61
N LYS A 147 14.16 10.06 -6.35
CA LYS A 147 13.60 11.39 -6.62
C LYS A 147 13.17 11.47 -8.08
N LEU A 148 11.91 11.82 -8.34
CA LEU A 148 11.46 12.16 -9.69
C LEU A 148 12.24 13.39 -10.17
N GLN A 149 12.97 13.25 -11.27
CA GLN A 149 13.79 14.34 -11.83
C GLN A 149 12.96 15.37 -12.62
N ALA A 150 11.76 15.02 -13.09
CA ALA A 150 10.85 15.92 -13.81
C ALA A 150 9.37 15.63 -13.48
N ASN A 151 8.56 16.68 -13.33
CA ASN A 151 7.13 16.59 -12.94
C ASN A 151 6.26 15.83 -13.97
N ASN A 152 6.63 15.85 -15.26
CA ASN A 152 5.87 15.22 -16.35
C ASN A 152 6.45 13.87 -16.81
N SER A 153 7.36 13.28 -16.03
CA SER A 153 7.98 12.02 -16.42
C SER A 153 6.96 10.89 -16.37
N LYS A 154 6.66 10.28 -17.52
CA LYS A 154 5.92 9.00 -17.61
C LYS A 154 6.73 7.81 -17.06
N LEU A 155 7.98 8.03 -16.63
CA LEU A 155 8.82 6.97 -16.08
C LEU A 155 8.24 6.55 -14.73
N VAL A 156 7.73 5.32 -14.71
CA VAL A 156 7.31 4.57 -13.52
C VAL A 156 8.40 4.71 -12.46
N THR A 157 8.02 5.03 -11.21
CA THR A 157 8.98 4.98 -10.12
C THR A 157 9.57 3.57 -10.07
N SER A 158 10.88 3.44 -10.29
CA SER A 158 11.61 2.16 -10.26
C SER A 158 11.81 1.71 -8.80
N GLY A 159 10.71 1.62 -8.07
CA GLY A 159 10.66 1.26 -6.67
C GLY A 159 10.83 -0.24 -6.48
N TYR A 160 11.56 -0.59 -5.43
CA TYR A 160 11.57 -1.93 -4.87
C TYR A 160 10.63 -1.95 -3.67
N HIS A 161 9.89 -3.03 -3.49
CA HIS A 161 9.14 -3.34 -2.28
C HIS A 161 10.00 -4.25 -1.41
N VAL A 162 10.60 -3.67 -0.37
CA VAL A 162 11.44 -4.39 0.60
C VAL A 162 10.54 -4.84 1.75
N PRO A 163 10.40 -6.15 2.04
CA PRO A 163 9.67 -6.63 3.20
C PRO A 163 10.15 -5.94 4.48
N LEU A 164 9.21 -5.52 5.33
CA LEU A 164 9.51 -4.73 6.53
C LEU A 164 10.55 -5.42 7.44
N CYS A 165 10.40 -6.73 7.65
CA CYS A 165 11.34 -7.52 8.46
C CYS A 165 12.78 -7.48 7.91
N GLN A 166 12.93 -7.50 6.58
CA GLN A 166 14.25 -7.40 5.93
C GLN A 166 14.80 -5.98 6.00
N ALA A 167 13.94 -4.97 5.83
CA ALA A 167 14.33 -3.57 5.97
C ALA A 167 14.85 -3.29 7.39
N LEU A 168 14.11 -3.67 8.43
CA LEU A 168 14.52 -3.52 9.82
C LEU A 168 15.83 -4.25 10.12
N LYS A 169 15.97 -5.51 9.67
CA LYS A 169 17.21 -6.30 9.86
C LYS A 169 18.44 -5.64 9.23
N LEU A 170 18.30 -5.07 8.04
CA LEU A 170 19.40 -4.37 7.36
C LEU A 170 19.74 -3.06 8.07
N LEU A 171 18.73 -2.32 8.53
CA LEU A 171 18.92 -1.10 9.33
C LEU A 171 19.61 -1.39 10.66
N ASP A 172 19.20 -2.45 11.37
CA ASP A 172 19.82 -2.86 12.65
C ASP A 172 21.29 -3.22 12.49
N LYS A 173 21.65 -3.78 11.32
CA LYS A 173 23.02 -4.19 11.02
C LYS A 173 23.91 -3.02 10.62
N ASP A 174 23.45 -2.20 9.67
CA ASP A 174 24.31 -1.25 8.95
C ASP A 174 23.90 0.23 9.14
N GLY A 175 22.78 0.50 9.82
CA GLY A 175 22.18 1.84 10.00
C GLY A 175 21.69 2.49 8.70
N LYS A 176 21.67 1.72 7.60
CA LYS A 176 21.36 2.22 6.26
C LYS A 176 20.92 1.08 5.33
N LEU A 177 20.18 1.45 4.29
CA LEU A 177 19.89 0.60 3.14
C LEU A 177 20.62 1.14 1.91
N THR A 178 21.13 0.24 1.08
CA THR A 178 21.68 0.57 -0.24
C THR A 178 20.94 -0.21 -1.31
N LYS A 179 20.91 0.30 -2.56
CA LYS A 179 20.33 -0.44 -3.70
C LYS A 179 20.88 -1.86 -3.84
N LEU A 180 22.16 -2.06 -3.53
CA LEU A 180 22.79 -3.38 -3.57
C LEU A 180 22.27 -4.29 -2.45
N SER A 181 22.19 -3.79 -1.21
CA SER A 181 21.76 -4.58 -0.05
C SER A 181 20.32 -5.06 -0.09
N ILE A 182 19.45 -4.34 -0.82
CA ILE A 182 18.02 -4.67 -0.92
C ILE A 182 17.67 -5.48 -2.18
N LYS A 183 18.55 -5.55 -3.18
CA LYS A 183 18.23 -6.07 -4.53
C LYS A 183 17.78 -7.53 -4.49
N ASP A 184 18.40 -8.34 -3.64
CA ASP A 184 18.13 -9.77 -3.44
C ASP A 184 17.00 -10.02 -2.42
N LYS A 185 16.54 -8.98 -1.73
CA LYS A 185 15.56 -9.05 -0.64
C LYS A 185 14.29 -8.27 -0.95
N SER A 186 14.02 -7.97 -2.21
CA SER A 186 12.90 -7.11 -2.58
C SER A 186 12.23 -7.51 -3.87
N ILE A 187 10.98 -7.06 -4.03
CA ILE A 187 10.14 -7.30 -5.19
C ILE A 187 10.15 -6.02 -6.03
N LYS A 188 10.38 -6.14 -7.33
CA LYS A 188 10.26 -4.98 -8.23
C LYS A 188 8.81 -4.48 -8.26
N GLY A 189 8.61 -3.16 -8.29
CA GLY A 189 7.27 -2.57 -8.30
C GLY A 189 6.36 -3.10 -9.41
N SER A 190 6.91 -3.34 -10.60
CA SER A 190 6.15 -3.88 -11.74
C SER A 190 5.63 -5.31 -11.53
N ILE A 191 6.27 -6.09 -10.67
CA ILE A 191 5.90 -7.50 -10.39
C ILE A 191 5.01 -7.57 -9.15
N PHE A 192 5.17 -6.64 -8.21
CA PHE A 192 4.43 -6.66 -6.95
C PHE A 192 2.91 -6.68 -7.14
N GLU A 193 2.37 -5.84 -8.03
CA GLU A 193 0.93 -5.75 -8.24
C GLU A 193 0.33 -7.06 -8.79
N GLU A 194 1.04 -7.71 -9.71
CA GLU A 194 0.68 -9.04 -10.23
C GLU A 194 0.70 -10.10 -9.13
N LEU A 195 1.75 -10.13 -8.29
CA LEU A 195 1.83 -11.03 -7.15
C LEU A 195 0.74 -10.74 -6.11
N PHE A 196 0.38 -9.47 -5.91
CA PHE A 196 -0.64 -9.09 -4.94
C PHE A 196 -2.03 -9.57 -5.37
N VAL A 197 -2.39 -9.37 -6.63
CA VAL A 197 -3.69 -9.78 -7.18
C VAL A 197 -3.77 -11.30 -7.38
N SER A 198 -2.67 -11.96 -7.75
CA SER A 198 -2.59 -13.42 -7.86
C SER A 198 -2.55 -14.15 -6.52
N ASN A 199 -2.78 -13.43 -5.42
CA ASN A 199 -2.80 -13.92 -4.06
C ASN A 199 -1.47 -14.43 -3.49
N ILE A 200 -0.34 -14.03 -4.08
CA ILE A 200 1.01 -14.49 -3.72
C ILE A 200 1.67 -13.57 -2.68
N ALA A 201 1.48 -12.24 -2.75
CA ALA A 201 2.10 -11.26 -1.83
C ALA A 201 1.05 -10.37 -1.15
N GLY A 202 1.17 -10.08 0.15
CA GLY A 202 0.15 -9.36 0.93
C GLY A 202 -0.18 -10.11 2.21
N SER A 203 -1.23 -9.68 2.92
CA SER A 203 -1.71 -10.37 4.12
C SER A 203 -2.40 -11.69 3.80
N ARG A 204 -2.67 -12.48 4.85
CA ARG A 204 -3.77 -13.45 4.80
C ARG A 204 -5.11 -12.77 4.52
N TRP A 205 -6.08 -13.55 4.08
CA TRP A 205 -7.47 -13.10 4.02
C TRP A 205 -8.03 -12.92 5.43
N ILE A 206 -8.73 -11.82 5.64
CA ILE A 206 -9.45 -11.48 6.87
C ILE A 206 -10.88 -11.06 6.50
N SER A 207 -11.82 -11.06 7.44
CA SER A 207 -13.15 -10.52 7.14
C SER A 207 -13.11 -9.00 6.99
N ILE A 208 -14.07 -8.44 6.24
CA ILE A 208 -14.24 -6.98 6.15
C ILE A 208 -14.47 -6.38 7.55
N ASP A 209 -15.19 -7.08 8.44
CA ASP A 209 -15.41 -6.63 9.82
C ASP A 209 -14.12 -6.61 10.66
N GLU A 210 -13.20 -7.57 10.44
CA GLU A 210 -11.86 -7.56 11.07
C GLU A 210 -11.06 -6.35 10.59
N LEU A 211 -11.18 -5.96 9.32
CA LEU A 211 -10.56 -4.75 8.77
C LEU A 211 -11.21 -3.47 9.32
N GLU A 212 -12.54 -3.43 9.45
CA GLU A 212 -13.26 -2.29 10.07
C GLU A 212 -12.76 -2.06 11.48
N LYS A 213 -12.74 -3.12 12.30
CA LYS A 213 -12.22 -3.06 13.66
C LYS A 213 -10.77 -2.61 13.71
N PHE A 214 -9.92 -3.11 12.79
CA PHE A 214 -8.52 -2.71 12.71
C PHE A 214 -8.35 -1.18 12.53
N TYR A 215 -9.21 -0.55 11.73
CA TYR A 215 -9.21 0.91 11.52
C TYR A 215 -9.86 1.67 12.67
N GLU A 216 -11.00 1.20 13.18
CA GLU A 216 -11.72 1.82 14.29
C GLU A 216 -10.88 1.89 15.57
N ASP A 217 -10.22 0.80 15.93
CA ASP A 217 -9.33 0.72 17.10
C ASP A 217 -8.20 1.76 17.05
N LYS A 218 -7.89 2.27 15.85
CA LYS A 218 -6.83 3.26 15.60
C LYS A 218 -7.39 4.65 15.27
N GLY A 219 -8.71 4.82 15.28
CA GLY A 219 -9.38 6.08 14.99
C GLY A 219 -9.26 6.52 13.52
N ILE A 220 -9.14 5.56 12.60
CA ILE A 220 -9.00 5.79 11.15
C ILE A 220 -10.37 5.61 10.49
N ALA A 221 -10.72 6.51 9.57
CA ALA A 221 -11.97 6.40 8.82
C ALA A 221 -11.92 5.20 7.86
N SER A 222 -12.72 4.16 8.14
CA SER A 222 -12.70 2.92 7.35
C SER A 222 -13.12 3.17 5.89
N ASN A 223 -14.11 4.04 5.65
CA ASN A 223 -14.72 4.29 4.33
C ASN A 223 -15.15 3.00 3.60
N LEU A 224 -15.41 1.91 4.32
CA LEU A 224 -15.74 0.61 3.73
C LEU A 224 -17.19 0.52 3.25
N ASN A 225 -18.05 1.43 3.73
CA ASN A 225 -19.45 1.54 3.28
C ASN A 225 -19.58 1.78 1.77
N THR A 226 -18.67 2.52 1.12
CA THR A 226 -18.73 2.73 -0.34
C THR A 226 -18.48 1.44 -1.12
N ILE A 227 -17.67 0.53 -0.60
CA ILE A 227 -17.42 -0.77 -1.22
C ILE A 227 -18.66 -1.67 -1.09
N ARG A 228 -19.29 -1.68 0.10
CA ARG A 228 -20.53 -2.43 0.35
C ARG A 228 -21.68 -1.97 -0.56
N ILE A 229 -21.84 -0.66 -0.76
CA ILE A 229 -22.88 -0.11 -1.65
C ILE A 229 -22.67 -0.58 -3.11
N HIS A 230 -21.43 -0.55 -3.62
CA HIS A 230 -21.17 -1.01 -4.98
C HIS A 230 -21.43 -2.50 -5.19
N ALA A 231 -21.11 -3.35 -4.21
CA ALA A 231 -21.44 -4.77 -4.29
C ALA A 231 -22.95 -4.99 -4.42
N GLN A 232 -23.75 -4.24 -3.64
CA GLN A 232 -25.22 -4.33 -3.67
C GLN A 232 -25.81 -3.81 -5.00
N GLU A 233 -25.31 -2.70 -5.54
CA GLU A 233 -25.78 -2.19 -6.83
C GLU A 233 -25.51 -3.18 -7.97
N VAL A 234 -24.33 -3.82 -8.01
CA VAL A 234 -23.98 -4.83 -9.02
C VAL A 234 -24.90 -6.07 -8.93
N ASP A 235 -25.31 -6.48 -7.74
CA ASP A 235 -26.26 -7.57 -7.57
C ASP A 235 -27.66 -7.20 -8.07
N THR A 236 -28.11 -5.96 -7.82
CA THR A 236 -29.42 -5.52 -8.33
C THR A 236 -29.49 -5.47 -9.87
N TYR A 237 -28.42 -5.04 -10.56
CA TYR A 237 -28.37 -5.11 -12.03
C TYR A 237 -28.47 -6.54 -12.57
N GLY A 238 -27.92 -7.53 -11.85
CA GLY A 238 -28.01 -8.94 -12.21
C GLY A 238 -29.41 -9.56 -12.05
N GLU A 239 -30.28 -8.97 -11.22
CA GLU A 239 -31.68 -9.39 -11.09
C GLU A 239 -32.58 -8.77 -12.18
N TYR A 240 -32.31 -7.54 -12.60
CA TYR A 240 -33.10 -6.87 -13.64
C TYR A 240 -32.89 -7.44 -15.06
N ASP A 241 -31.73 -8.05 -15.33
CA ASP A 241 -31.45 -8.70 -16.62
C ASP A 241 -32.10 -10.10 -16.76
N LYS A 242 -32.74 -10.62 -15.70
CA LYS A 242 -33.55 -11.86 -15.75
C LYS A 242 -35.01 -11.63 -16.12
N ILE A 243 -35.43 -10.37 -16.39
CA ILE A 243 -36.83 -10.01 -16.68
C ILE A 243 -37.02 -9.67 -18.18
N LYS A 244 -36.17 -10.19 -19.06
CA LYS A 244 -36.38 -10.12 -20.51
C LYS A 244 -36.29 -11.49 -21.14
N ASP A 245 -37.35 -12.27 -20.91
CA ASP A 245 -37.83 -13.29 -21.84
C ASP A 245 -38.90 -12.69 -22.76
#